data_AF-A0A9E2D1M6-F1
#
_entry.id   AF-A0A9E2D1M6-F1
#
_cell.length_a   1.000
_cell.length_b   1.000
_cell.length_c   1.000
_cell.angle_alpha   90.00
_cell.angle_beta   90.00
_cell.angle_gamma   90.00
#
_symmetry.space_group_name_H-M   'P 1'
#
loop_
_entity.id
_entity.type
_entity.pdbx_description
1 polymer ?
#
loop_
_entity_poly.entity_id
_entity_poly.type
_entity_poly.pdbx_seq_one_letter_code
_entity_poly.pdbx_strand_id
1 'polypeptide(L)'
;MESITPASIQFQKSLQSVDNRNEKQFAESIEKKKLLEACKDFEAILLNNMLSSMRESIPEGGLFEKSYGEKMYQSMLDEEMTKEWAHGKGMGIGELLYKQLSRSIKPSAGEDGQK
;
A
#
# COMPACT_ATOMS: atom_id res chain seq x y z
N MET A 1 -26.18 -25.06 -40.90
CA MET A 1 -25.77 -26.11 -39.95
C MET A 1 -25.49 -25.41 -38.62
N GLU A 2 -26.51 -25.23 -37.79
CA GLU A 2 -26.38 -24.57 -36.49
C GLU A 2 -25.74 -25.54 -35.49
N SER A 3 -24.61 -25.14 -34.93
CA SER A 3 -23.85 -25.90 -33.95
C SER A 3 -24.60 -25.93 -32.61
N ILE A 4 -25.38 -26.98 -32.39
CA ILE A 4 -26.02 -27.26 -31.10
C ILE A 4 -24.91 -27.63 -30.11
N THR A 5 -24.42 -26.65 -29.36
CA THR A 5 -23.54 -26.92 -28.23
C THR A 5 -24.37 -27.54 -27.10
N PRO A 6 -24.02 -28.74 -26.60
CA PRO A 6 -24.81 -29.43 -25.59
C PRO A 6 -24.80 -28.67 -24.25
N ALA A 7 -25.95 -28.67 -23.55
CA ALA A 7 -26.17 -27.93 -22.30
C ALA A 7 -25.16 -28.28 -21.17
N SER A 8 -24.58 -29.48 -21.20
CA SER A 8 -23.51 -29.90 -20.29
C SER A 8 -22.23 -29.07 -20.44
N ILE A 9 -21.87 -28.68 -21.67
CA ILE A 9 -20.70 -27.85 -21.96
C ILE A 9 -20.93 -26.41 -21.48
N GLN A 10 -22.16 -25.88 -21.63
CA GLN A 10 -22.50 -24.54 -21.13
C GLN A 10 -22.44 -24.47 -19.60
N PHE A 11 -22.94 -25.51 -18.91
CA PHE A 11 -22.86 -25.61 -17.45
C PHE A 11 -21.42 -25.70 -16.97
N GLN A 12 -20.59 -26.57 -17.58
CA GLN A 12 -19.18 -26.72 -17.21
C GLN A 12 -18.37 -25.43 -17.44
N LYS A 13 -18.60 -24.74 -18.55
CA LYS A 13 -17.98 -23.43 -18.84
C LYS A 13 -18.41 -22.35 -17.84
N SER A 14 -19.66 -22.39 -17.38
CA SER A 14 -20.15 -21.47 -16.35
C SER A 14 -19.42 -21.68 -15.00
N LEU A 15 -19.17 -22.93 -14.60
CA LEU A 15 -18.42 -23.24 -13.38
C LEU A 15 -16.96 -22.80 -13.48
N GLN A 16 -16.29 -23.05 -14.61
CA GLN A 16 -14.92 -22.56 -14.85
C GLN A 16 -14.83 -21.02 -14.83
N SER A 17 -15.85 -20.32 -15.35
CA SER A 17 -15.89 -18.86 -15.31
C SER A 17 -16.10 -18.30 -13.89
N VAL A 18 -16.72 -19.06 -12.98
CA VAL A 18 -16.87 -18.69 -11.57
C VAL A 18 -15.53 -18.85 -10.86
N ASP A 19 -14.83 -19.95 -11.10
CA ASP A 19 -13.51 -20.23 -10.52
C ASP A 19 -12.48 -19.17 -10.91
N ASN A 20 -12.35 -18.89 -12.21
CA ASN A 20 -11.48 -17.82 -12.73
C ASN A 20 -11.82 -16.42 -12.18
N ARG A 21 -13.11 -16.15 -11.89
CA ARG A 21 -13.53 -14.88 -11.28
C ARG A 21 -13.06 -14.77 -9.84
N ASN A 22 -13.13 -15.86 -9.07
CA ASN A 22 -12.67 -15.89 -7.68
C ASN A 22 -11.15 -15.71 -7.60
N GLU A 23 -10.39 -16.38 -8.46
CA GLU A 23 -8.92 -16.24 -8.52
C GLU A 23 -8.51 -14.80 -8.87
N LYS A 24 -9.14 -14.21 -9.88
CA LYS A 24 -8.85 -12.82 -10.30
C LYS A 24 -9.19 -11.81 -9.20
N GLN A 25 -10.35 -11.96 -8.54
CA GLN A 25 -10.74 -11.09 -7.44
C GLN A 25 -9.79 -11.23 -6.24
N PHE A 26 -9.35 -12.45 -5.95
CA PHE A 26 -8.36 -12.70 -4.90
C PHE A 26 -7.04 -12.02 -5.22
N ALA A 27 -6.50 -12.20 -6.43
CA ALA A 27 -5.26 -11.55 -6.87
C ALA A 27 -5.34 -10.02 -6.77
N GLU A 28 -6.43 -9.42 -7.27
CA GLU A 28 -6.67 -7.97 -7.18
C GLU A 28 -6.76 -7.48 -5.72
N SER A 29 -7.31 -8.31 -4.82
CA SER A 29 -7.36 -7.97 -3.39
C SER A 29 -5.97 -7.96 -2.73
N ILE A 30 -5.08 -8.88 -3.14
CA ILE A 30 -3.70 -8.94 -2.65
C ILE A 30 -2.90 -7.74 -3.16
N GLU A 31 -3.06 -7.38 -4.43
CA GLU A 31 -2.40 -6.19 -5.00
C GLU A 31 -2.85 -4.90 -4.30
N LYS A 32 -4.16 -4.75 -4.05
CA LYS A 32 -4.70 -3.60 -3.31
C LYS A 32 -4.15 -3.52 -1.89
N LYS A 33 -4.00 -4.66 -1.20
CA LYS A 33 -3.41 -4.70 0.15
C LYS A 33 -1.94 -4.28 0.13
N LYS A 34 -1.14 -4.81 -0.80
CA LYS A 34 0.27 -4.43 -0.96
C LYS A 34 0.44 -2.95 -1.28
N LEU A 35 -0.42 -2.41 -2.15
CA LEU A 35 -0.40 -0.98 -2.47
C LEU A 35 -0.72 -0.12 -1.23
N LEU A 36 -1.70 -0.52 -0.43
CA LEU A 36 -2.05 0.17 0.81
C LEU A 36 -0.89 0.13 1.82
N GLU A 37 -0.26 -1.04 1.99
CA GLU A 37 0.89 -1.23 2.87
C GLU A 37 2.07 -0.34 2.45
N ALA A 38 2.42 -0.33 1.16
CA ALA A 38 3.46 0.57 0.63
C ALA A 38 3.14 2.06 0.86
N CYS A 39 1.86 2.46 0.77
CA CYS A 39 1.45 3.84 1.05
C CYS A 39 1.60 4.18 2.53
N LYS A 40 1.33 3.24 3.44
CA LYS A 40 1.52 3.42 4.89
C LYS A 40 3.01 3.49 5.24
N ASP A 41 3.84 2.65 4.64
CA ASP A 41 5.29 2.73 4.83
C ASP A 41 5.87 4.07 4.35
N PHE A 42 5.35 4.60 3.24
CA PHE A 42 5.72 5.94 2.79
C PHE A 42 5.31 7.03 3.79
N GLU A 43 4.12 6.92 4.37
CA GLU A 43 3.69 7.83 5.45
C GLU A 43 4.63 7.74 6.66
N ALA A 44 5.07 6.55 7.06
CA ALA A 44 6.04 6.38 8.15
C ALA A 44 7.33 7.16 7.89
N ILE A 45 7.89 7.05 6.68
CA ILE A 45 9.09 7.78 6.27
C ILE A 45 8.88 9.29 6.33
N LEU A 46 7.73 9.77 5.85
CA LEU A 46 7.38 11.19 5.88
C LEU A 46 7.25 11.72 7.31
N LEU A 47 6.59 10.95 8.19
CA LEU A 47 6.47 11.28 9.61
C LEU A 47 7.83 11.31 10.30
N ASN A 48 8.72 10.37 10.00
CA ASN A 48 10.07 10.34 10.54
C ASN A 48 10.88 11.58 10.13
N ASN A 49 10.78 11.98 8.85
CA ASN A 49 11.42 13.21 8.37
C ASN A 49 10.85 14.45 9.06
N MET A 50 9.53 14.53 9.20
CA MET A 50 8.87 15.63 9.89
C MET A 50 9.32 15.73 11.35
N LEU A 51 9.33 14.60 12.09
CA LEU A 51 9.77 14.55 13.48
C LEU A 51 11.25 14.93 13.62
N SER A 52 12.10 14.45 12.72
CA SER A 52 13.52 14.79 12.67
C SER A 52 13.71 16.29 12.46
N SER A 53 13.06 16.89 11.47
CA SER A 53 13.13 18.34 11.21
C SER A 53 12.59 19.18 12.38
N MET A 54 11.52 18.73 13.05
CA MET A 54 11.02 19.39 14.25
C MET A 54 12.05 19.37 15.39
N ARG A 55 12.78 18.26 15.58
CA ARG A 55 13.85 18.17 16.61
C ARG A 55 15.08 19.02 16.26
N GLU A 56 15.50 19.03 15.00
CA GLU A 56 16.61 19.86 14.52
C GLU A 56 16.34 21.35 14.72
N SER A 57 15.08 21.77 14.74
CA SER A 57 14.69 23.16 15.00
C SER A 57 14.88 23.60 16.46
N ILE A 58 15.09 22.65 17.39
CA ILE A 58 15.34 22.95 18.81
C ILE A 58 16.85 23.15 18.99
N PRO A 59 17.31 24.33 19.47
CA PRO A 59 18.73 24.57 19.70
C PRO A 59 19.35 23.52 20.64
N GLU A 60 20.50 22.97 20.28
CA GLU A 60 21.28 22.15 21.20
C GLU A 60 21.82 23.06 22.33
N GLY A 61 21.43 22.81 23.59
CA GLY A 61 21.76 23.74 24.68
C GLY A 61 21.25 23.35 26.08
N GLY A 62 21.17 22.06 26.38
CA GLY A 62 20.81 21.58 27.71
C GLY A 62 21.98 21.60 28.71
N LEU A 63 21.68 21.34 29.99
CA LEU A 63 22.71 21.17 31.05
C LEU A 63 23.70 20.04 30.74
N PHE A 64 23.32 19.12 29.85
CA PHE A 64 24.13 17.99 29.39
C PHE A 64 24.11 17.91 27.86
N GLU A 65 25.28 17.65 27.26
CA GLU A 65 25.38 17.34 25.83
C GLU A 65 24.84 15.94 25.56
N LYS A 66 24.09 15.80 24.47
CA LYS A 66 23.59 14.49 24.02
C LYS A 66 24.73 13.66 23.46
N SER A 67 24.87 12.43 23.94
CA SER A 67 25.88 11.50 23.43
C SER A 67 25.52 11.00 22.02
N TYR A 68 26.51 10.54 21.26
CA TYR A 68 26.27 9.89 19.97
C TYR A 68 25.34 8.66 20.09
N GLY A 69 25.52 7.86 21.15
CA GLY A 69 24.68 6.69 21.41
C GLY A 69 23.22 7.06 21.69
N GLU A 70 22.99 8.17 22.39
CA GLU A 70 21.64 8.70 22.63
C GLU A 70 20.99 9.16 21.32
N LYS A 71 21.71 9.88 20.46
CA LYS A 71 21.20 10.32 19.15
C LYS A 71 20.80 9.11 18.30
N MET A 72 21.64 8.07 18.25
CA MET A 72 21.35 6.84 17.51
C MET A 72 20.11 6.11 18.06
N TYR A 73 20.04 5.91 19.38
CA TYR A 73 18.89 5.27 20.01
C TYR A 73 17.60 6.05 19.78
N GLN A 74 17.67 7.39 19.86
CA GLN A 74 16.53 8.25 19.57
C GLN A 74 16.06 8.11 18.13
N SER A 75 16.97 8.06 17.15
CA SER A 75 16.61 7.84 15.74
C SER A 75 15.91 6.49 15.53
N MET A 76 16.42 5.41 16.14
CA MET A 76 15.79 4.09 16.05
C MET A 76 14.40 4.07 16.71
N LEU A 77 14.26 4.76 17.84
CA LEU A 77 12.98 4.89 18.54
C LEU A 77 11.97 5.69 17.71
N ASP A 78 12.41 6.80 17.11
CA ASP A 78 11.57 7.64 16.25
C ASP A 78 11.13 6.87 14.99
N GLU A 79 12.00 6.03 14.41
CA GLU A 79 11.65 5.16 13.27
C GLU A 79 10.54 4.16 13.62
N GLU A 80 10.65 3.44 14.74
CA GLU A 80 9.62 2.48 15.15
C GLU A 80 8.31 3.16 15.57
N MET A 81 8.37 4.30 16.27
CA MET A 81 7.17 5.07 16.58
C MET A 81 6.44 5.53 15.33
N THR A 82 7.16 6.02 14.33
CA THR A 82 6.54 6.54 13.10
C THR A 82 5.96 5.44 12.23
N LYS A 83 6.58 4.25 12.21
CA LYS A 83 5.97 3.03 11.63
C LYS A 83 4.66 2.68 12.31
N GLU A 84 4.64 2.58 13.64
CA GLU A 84 3.42 2.26 14.40
C GLU A 84 2.32 3.31 14.19
N TRP A 85 2.68 4.60 14.13
CA TRP A 85 1.73 5.67 13.88
C TRP A 85 1.12 5.56 12.48
N ALA A 86 1.94 5.37 11.45
CA ALA A 86 1.45 5.24 10.07
C ALA A 86 0.63 3.97 9.85
N HIS A 87 0.99 2.86 10.49
CA HIS A 87 0.22 1.61 10.42
C HIS A 87 -1.07 1.63 11.23
N GLY A 88 -1.11 2.41 12.32
CA GLY A 88 -2.28 2.70 13.13
C GLY A 88 -3.23 3.73 12.50
N LYS A 89 -3.49 4.83 13.23
CA LYS A 89 -4.40 5.90 12.80
C LYS A 89 -3.74 6.92 11.86
N GLY A 90 -2.42 7.09 11.96
CA GLY A 90 -1.62 7.99 11.15
C GLY A 90 -2.09 9.44 11.14
N MET A 91 -1.62 10.17 10.15
CA MET A 91 -2.14 11.48 9.73
C MET A 91 -3.15 11.35 8.57
N GLY A 92 -3.26 10.17 7.95
CA GLY A 92 -4.19 9.91 6.86
C GLY A 92 -3.56 10.08 5.47
N ILE A 93 -2.25 10.29 5.40
CA ILE A 93 -1.54 10.62 4.15
C ILE A 93 -1.40 9.35 3.29
N GLY A 94 -1.11 8.21 3.90
CA GLY A 94 -1.06 6.92 3.24
C GLY A 94 -2.40 6.53 2.63
N GLU A 95 -3.52 6.74 3.34
CA GLU A 95 -4.86 6.48 2.79
C GLU A 95 -5.20 7.42 1.64
N LEU A 96 -4.80 8.70 1.73
CA LEU A 96 -5.01 9.66 0.65
C LEU A 96 -4.21 9.24 -0.59
N LEU A 97 -2.94 8.88 -0.42
CA LEU A 97 -2.07 8.42 -1.49
C LEU A 97 -2.61 7.14 -2.14
N TYR A 98 -3.05 6.18 -1.32
CA TYR A 98 -3.71 4.97 -1.78
C TYR A 98 -4.94 5.27 -2.63
N LYS A 99 -5.80 6.20 -2.21
CA LYS A 99 -7.01 6.60 -2.97
C LYS A 99 -6.70 7.25 -4.32
N GLN A 100 -5.53 7.87 -4.47
CA GLN A 100 -5.07 8.42 -5.75
C GLN A 100 -4.47 7.30 -6.62
N LEU A 101 -3.54 6.53 -6.09
CA LEU A 101 -2.83 5.49 -6.83
C LEU A 101 -3.74 4.33 -7.25
N SER A 102 -4.65 3.89 -6.38
CA SER A 102 -5.61 2.82 -6.71
C SER A 102 -6.57 3.18 -7.84
N ARG A 103 -6.82 4.48 -8.07
CA ARG A 103 -7.59 4.96 -9.23
C ARG A 103 -6.76 4.94 -10.51
N SER A 104 -5.47 5.27 -10.42
CA SER A 104 -4.55 5.28 -11.57
C SER A 104 -4.09 3.88 -11.98
N ILE A 105 -3.98 2.94 -11.04
CA ILE A 105 -3.54 1.55 -11.26
C ILE A 105 -4.65 0.67 -11.84
N LYS A 106 -5.85 1.21 -12.07
CA LYS A 106 -6.93 0.46 -12.73
C LYS A 106 -6.38 -0.13 -14.04
N PRO A 107 -6.29 -1.45 -14.20
CA PRO A 107 -5.65 -2.05 -15.36
C PRO A 107 -6.45 -1.61 -16.59
N SER A 108 -5.75 -1.11 -17.59
CA SER A 108 -6.28 -0.97 -18.94
C SER A 108 -6.76 -2.35 -19.39
N ALA A 109 -8.07 -2.58 -19.25
CA ALA A 109 -8.72 -3.69 -19.91
C ALA A 109 -8.77 -3.35 -21.41
N GLY A 110 -7.85 -3.94 -22.18
CA GLY A 110 -7.96 -4.07 -23.63
C GLY A 110 -7.21 -3.03 -24.46
N GLU A 111 -5.90 -3.25 -24.66
CA GLU A 111 -5.32 -3.09 -25.99
C GLU A 111 -5.32 -4.46 -26.68
N ASP A 112 -6.52 -4.98 -26.97
CA ASP A 112 -6.76 -5.95 -28.05
C ASP A 112 -7.61 -5.22 -29.09
N GLY A 113 -6.96 -4.30 -29.80
CA GLY A 113 -7.47 -3.60 -30.96
C GLY A 113 -6.65 -4.03 -32.18
N GLN A 114 -7.21 -5.01 -32.89
CA GLN A 114 -6.82 -5.52 -34.21
C GLN A 114 -6.02 -4.55 -35.10
N LYS A 115 -4.88 -5.04 -35.60
CA LYS A 115 -4.58 -4.99 -37.03
C LYS A 115 -4.30 -6.41 -37.52
#